data_AF-A0A315EVE5-F1
#
_entry.id   AF-A0A315EVE5-F1
#
_cell.length_a   1.000
_cell.length_b   1.000
_cell.length_c   1.000
_cell.angle_alpha   90.00
_cell.angle_beta   90.00
_cell.angle_gamma   90.00
#
_symmetry.space_group_name_H-M   'P 1'
#
loop_
_entity.id
_entity.type
_entity.pdbx_description
1 polymer ?
#
loop_
_entity_poly.entity_id
_entity_poly.type
_entity_poly.pdbx_seq_one_letter_code
_entity_poly.pdbx_strand_id
1 'polypeptide(L)'
;MVDENKLIGMAYAEHMTDHYRRASEELLYAYQRNKEAARHHEAGAFRAALHHAKLSKHHSFNAHEHLKDVMALAEKIDAVKPSCEVSRTPPGSCGIQ
;
A
#
# COMPACT_ATOMS: atom_id res chain seq x y z
N MET A 1 -12.35 19.08 19.18
CA MET A 1 -12.65 18.50 17.85
C MET A 1 -11.43 18.39 16.95
N VAL A 2 -10.56 19.40 16.84
CA VAL A 2 -9.32 19.30 16.02
C VAL A 2 -8.33 18.26 16.55
N ASP A 3 -8.18 18.13 17.88
CA ASP A 3 -7.27 17.13 18.48
C ASP A 3 -7.73 15.68 18.28
N GLU A 4 -9.04 15.43 18.28
CA GLU A 4 -9.60 14.08 18.10
C GLU A 4 -9.41 13.60 16.65
N ASN A 5 -9.67 14.47 15.67
CA ASN A 5 -9.38 14.18 14.26
C ASN A 5 -7.89 13.94 14.02
N LYS A 6 -7.01 14.66 14.73
CA LYS A 6 -5.56 14.45 14.66
C LYS A 6 -5.16 13.09 15.24
N LEU A 7 -5.73 12.71 16.39
CA LEU A 7 -5.49 11.41 17.02
C LEU A 7 -5.94 10.24 16.12
N ILE A 8 -7.11 10.38 15.50
CA ILE A 8 -7.65 9.41 14.54
C ILE A 8 -6.74 9.30 13.30
N GLY A 9 -6.29 10.43 12.75
CA GLY A 9 -5.36 10.46 11.62
C GLY A 9 -4.02 9.77 11.91
N MET A 10 -3.47 9.98 13.12
CA MET A 10 -2.25 9.31 13.57
C MET A 10 -2.45 7.80 13.68
N ALA A 11 -3.54 7.34 14.28
CA ALA A 11 -3.86 5.91 14.40
C ALA A 11 -3.99 5.23 13.02
N TYR A 12 -4.62 5.90 12.05
CA TYR A 12 -4.68 5.38 10.68
C TYR A 12 -3.30 5.34 10.02
N ALA A 13 -2.47 6.37 10.18
CA ALA A 13 -1.13 6.40 9.62
C ALA A 13 -0.24 5.28 10.18
N GLU A 14 -0.32 5.01 11.48
CA GLU A 14 0.36 3.87 12.12
C GLU A 14 -0.11 2.53 11.53
N HIS A 15 -1.43 2.36 11.39
CA HIS A 15 -2.01 1.13 10.84
C HIS A 15 -1.60 0.91 9.37
N MET A 16 -1.62 1.97 8.54
CA MET A 16 -1.13 1.90 7.15
C MET A 16 0.36 1.56 7.10
N THR A 17 1.17 2.12 8.01
CA THR A 17 2.61 1.86 8.08
C THR A 17 2.88 0.38 8.40
N ASP A 18 2.12 -0.23 9.31
CA ASP A 18 2.27 -1.65 9.62
C ASP A 18 1.92 -2.55 8.42
N HIS A 19 0.84 -2.24 7.70
CA HIS A 19 0.51 -2.98 6.48
C HIS A 19 1.58 -2.83 5.39
N TYR A 20 2.13 -1.62 5.18
CA TYR A 20 3.24 -1.43 4.23
C TYR A 20 4.49 -2.20 4.63
N ARG A 21 4.83 -2.21 5.93
CA ARG A 21 5.95 -2.99 6.46
C ARG A 21 5.75 -4.48 6.16
N ARG A 22 4.59 -5.04 6.52
CA ARG A 22 4.28 -6.46 6.28
C ARG A 22 4.25 -6.80 4.79
N ALA A 23 3.65 -5.95 3.95
CA ALA A 23 3.66 -6.13 2.50
C ALA A 23 5.09 -6.18 1.95
N SER A 24 5.98 -5.32 2.45
CA SER A 24 7.39 -5.28 2.04
C SER A 24 8.15 -6.54 2.46
N GLU A 25 7.90 -7.04 3.67
CA GLU A 25 8.47 -8.30 4.17
C GLU A 25 8.02 -9.49 3.32
N GLU A 26 6.72 -9.59 3.03
CA GLU A 26 6.17 -10.63 2.16
C GLU A 26 6.74 -10.55 0.73
N LEU A 27 6.91 -9.36 0.16
CA LEU A 27 7.56 -9.19 -1.15
C LEU A 27 9.02 -9.64 -1.14
N LEU A 28 9.76 -9.39 -0.05
CA LEU A 28 11.13 -9.87 0.10
C LEU A 28 11.18 -11.40 0.13
N TYR A 29 10.28 -12.04 0.89
CA TYR A 29 10.17 -13.50 0.89
C TYR A 29 9.79 -14.04 -0.49
N ALA A 30 8.83 -13.41 -1.18
CA ALA A 30 8.44 -13.80 -2.53
C ALA A 30 9.63 -13.75 -3.50
N TYR A 31 10.44 -12.69 -3.43
CA TYR A 31 11.65 -12.52 -4.25
C TYR A 31 12.69 -13.60 -3.97
N GLN A 32 13.00 -13.85 -2.69
CA GLN A 32 13.96 -14.88 -2.29
C GLN A 32 13.56 -16.26 -2.82
N ARG A 33 12.28 -16.63 -2.65
CA ARG A 33 11.74 -17.90 -3.17
C ARG A 33 11.78 -17.97 -4.70
N ASN A 34 11.49 -16.86 -5.39
CA ASN A 34 11.60 -16.82 -6.85
C ASN A 34 13.04 -17.07 -7.32
N LYS A 35 14.04 -16.47 -6.65
CA LYS A 35 15.45 -16.75 -6.96
C LYS A 35 15.81 -18.22 -6.76
N GLU A 36 15.34 -18.86 -5.69
CA GLU A 36 15.54 -20.30 -5.49
C GLU A 36 14.86 -21.13 -6.59
N ALA A 37 13.64 -20.75 -6.98
CA ALA A 37 12.93 -21.40 -8.08
C ALA A 37 13.72 -21.33 -9.39
N ALA A 38 14.27 -20.15 -9.73
CA ALA A 38 15.09 -19.95 -10.92
C ALA A 38 16.37 -20.82 -10.89
N ARG A 39 17.08 -20.84 -9.76
CA ARG A 39 18.28 -21.69 -9.59
C ARG A 39 17.98 -23.18 -9.77
N HIS A 40 16.88 -23.66 -9.19
CA HIS A 40 16.47 -25.05 -9.37
C HIS A 40 15.99 -25.34 -10.79
N HIS A 41 15.34 -24.37 -11.45
CA HIS A 41 14.90 -24.50 -12.83
C HIS A 41 16.09 -24.61 -13.79
N GLU A 42 17.11 -23.77 -13.62
CA GLU A 42 18.37 -23.81 -14.38
C GLU A 42 19.12 -25.13 -14.18
N ALA A 43 19.09 -25.69 -12.96
CA ALA A 43 19.67 -27.00 -12.65
C ALA A 43 18.82 -28.19 -13.12
N GLY A 44 17.67 -27.97 -13.78
CA GLY A 44 16.75 -29.03 -14.23
C GLY A 44 15.95 -29.71 -13.11
N ALA A 45 16.01 -29.19 -11.88
CA ALA A 45 15.28 -29.70 -10.72
C ALA A 45 13.84 -29.15 -10.67
N PHE A 46 13.02 -29.47 -11.68
CA PHE A 46 11.71 -28.84 -11.90
C PHE A 46 10.71 -28.98 -10.73
N ARG A 47 10.73 -30.10 -10.00
CA ARG A 47 9.85 -30.28 -8.83
C ARG A 47 10.19 -29.30 -7.71
N ALA A 48 11.48 -29.08 -7.46
CA ALA A 48 11.95 -28.08 -6.51
C ALA A 48 11.63 -26.67 -7.01
N ALA A 49 11.89 -26.39 -8.28
CA ALA A 49 11.54 -25.09 -8.90
C ALA A 49 10.05 -24.75 -8.72
N LEU A 50 9.16 -25.70 -9.01
CA LEU A 50 7.71 -25.54 -8.84
C LEU A 50 7.33 -25.31 -7.37
N HIS A 51 7.98 -25.99 -6.43
CA HIS A 51 7.75 -25.80 -5.00
C HIS A 51 8.07 -24.36 -4.58
N HIS A 52 9.26 -23.85 -4.93
CA HIS A 52 9.65 -22.49 -4.59
C HIS A 52 8.81 -21.44 -5.33
N ALA A 53 8.39 -21.70 -6.57
CA ALA A 53 7.47 -20.82 -7.30
C ALA A 53 6.09 -20.72 -6.63
N LYS A 54 5.56 -21.82 -6.10
CA LYS A 54 4.31 -21.81 -5.33
C LYS A 54 4.43 -21.01 -4.04
N LEU A 55 5.53 -21.16 -3.31
CA LEU A 55 5.80 -20.35 -2.12
C LEU A 55 5.94 -18.86 -2.45
N SER A 56 6.66 -18.54 -3.54
CA SER A 56 6.78 -17.17 -4.04
C SER A 56 5.41 -16.55 -4.31
N LYS A 57 4.54 -17.28 -5.04
CA LYS A 57 3.17 -16.85 -5.32
C LYS A 57 2.35 -16.62 -4.04
N HIS A 58 2.49 -17.49 -3.05
CA HIS A 58 1.77 -17.35 -1.78
C HIS A 58 2.17 -16.06 -1.05
N HIS A 59 3.47 -15.76 -0.95
CA HIS A 59 3.94 -14.51 -0.36
C HIS A 59 3.52 -13.27 -1.17
N SER A 60 3.55 -13.32 -2.50
CA SER A 60 3.02 -12.24 -3.34
C SER A 60 1.53 -11.99 -3.10
N PHE A 61 0.74 -13.04 -2.86
CA PHE A 61 -0.66 -12.92 -2.50
C PHE A 61 -0.84 -12.24 -1.14
N ASN A 62 -0.08 -12.65 -0.12
CA ASN A 62 -0.15 -12.03 1.21
C ASN A 62 0.23 -10.54 1.17
N ALA A 63 1.28 -10.19 0.41
CA ALA A 63 1.65 -8.80 0.18
C ALA A 63 0.51 -8.00 -0.47
N HIS A 64 -0.17 -8.59 -1.46
CA HIS A 64 -1.31 -7.96 -2.11
C HIS A 64 -2.46 -7.69 -1.13
N GLU A 65 -2.78 -8.64 -0.26
CA GLU A 65 -3.84 -8.45 0.75
C GLU A 65 -3.50 -7.30 1.71
N HIS A 66 -2.25 -7.19 2.17
CA HIS A 66 -1.83 -6.05 2.99
C HIS A 66 -1.95 -4.70 2.25
N LEU A 67 -1.59 -4.65 0.97
CA LEU A 67 -1.73 -3.42 0.17
C LEU A 67 -3.20 -3.06 -0.07
N LYS A 68 -4.07 -4.05 -0.24
CA LYS A 68 -5.51 -3.86 -0.37
C LYS A 68 -6.11 -3.28 0.91
N ASP A 69 -5.68 -3.74 2.09
CA ASP A 69 -6.09 -3.15 3.36
C ASP A 69 -5.68 -1.68 3.48
N VAL A 70 -4.47 -1.33 3.03
CA VAL A 70 -4.02 0.07 2.97
C VAL A 70 -4.92 0.92 2.07
N MET A 71 -5.30 0.41 0.89
CA MET A 71 -6.21 1.12 0.00
C MET A 71 -7.57 1.38 0.67
N ALA A 72 -8.13 0.36 1.33
CA ALA A 72 -9.39 0.49 2.06
C ALA A 72 -9.30 1.50 3.24
N LEU A 73 -8.13 1.62 3.89
CA LEU A 73 -7.90 2.62 4.94
C LEU A 73 -7.75 4.03 4.35
N ALA A 74 -7.07 4.18 3.21
CA ALA A 74 -6.94 5.46 2.51
C ALA A 74 -8.31 6.02 2.10
N GLU A 75 -9.19 5.16 1.56
CA GLU A 75 -10.57 5.55 1.21
C GLU A 75 -11.36 6.06 2.43
N LYS A 76 -11.18 5.43 3.60
CA LYS A 76 -11.81 5.88 4.85
C LYS A 76 -11.27 7.24 5.31
N ILE A 77 -9.97 7.49 5.20
CA ILE A 77 -9.37 8.78 5.54
C ILE A 77 -9.92 9.88 4.62
N ASP A 78 -10.00 9.63 3.32
CA ASP A 78 -10.52 10.61 2.36
C ASP A 78 -12.00 10.91 2.57
N ALA A 79 -12.79 9.92 2.99
CA ALA A 79 -14.20 10.13 3.37
C ALA A 79 -14.36 10.98 4.66
N VAL A 80 -13.36 10.98 5.55
CA VAL A 80 -13.37 11.75 6.81
C VAL A 80 -12.82 13.16 6.63
N LYS A 81 -12.06 13.44 5.55
CA LYS A 81 -11.64 14.81 5.24
C LYS A 81 -12.89 15.65 4.93
N PRO A 82 -13.17 16.73 5.69
CA PRO A 82 -14.20 17.66 5.26
C PRO A 82 -13.76 18.20 3.89
N SER A 83 -14.67 18.18 2.92
CA SER A 83 -14.49 18.85 1.64
C SER A 83 -14.22 20.32 1.93
N CYS A 84 -12.94 20.70 2.00
CA CYS A 84 -12.55 22.08 2.04
C CYS A 84 -12.83 22.60 0.63
N GLU A 85 -14.05 23.12 0.44
CA GLU A 85 -14.41 23.86 -0.75
C GLU A 85 -13.37 24.96 -0.92
N VAL A 86 -12.49 24.77 -1.91
CA VAL A 86 -11.68 25.85 -2.44
C VAL A 86 -12.67 26.87 -2.99
N SER A 87 -12.98 27.87 -2.17
CA SER A 87 -13.73 29.04 -2.57
C SER A 87 -12.91 29.71 -3.67
N ARG A 88 -13.30 29.44 -4.92
CA ARG A 88 -12.81 30.17 -6.10
C ARG A 88 -13.24 31.62 -5.91
N THR A 89 -12.36 32.45 -5.38
CA THR A 89 -12.54 33.91 -5.43
C THR A 89 -12.53 34.34 -6.90
N PRO A 90 -13.56 35.06 -7.40
CA PRO A 90 -13.53 35.60 -8.75
C PRO A 90 -12.45 36.69 -8.86
N PRO A 91 -11.81 36.87 -10.04
CA PRO A 91 -10.82 37.93 -10.22
C PRO A 91 -11.53 39.29 -10.12
N GLY A 92 -11.07 40.11 -9.16
CA GLY A 92 -11.55 41.47 -8.98
C GLY A 92 -11.27 42.33 -10.21
N SER A 93 -12.29 43.03 -10.68
CA SER A 93 -12.18 44.08 -11.68
C SER A 93 -11.40 45.26 -11.10
N CYS A 94 -10.15 45.44 -11.54
CA CYS A 94 -9.42 46.68 -11.33
C CYS A 94 -9.89 47.70 -12.39
N GLY A 95 -10.77 48.61 -11.98
CA GLY A 95 -11.11 49.80 -12.75
C GLY A 95 -9.98 50.82 -12.62
N ILE A 96 -9.43 51.25 -13.75
CA ILE A 96 -8.56 52.42 -13.85
C ILE A 96 -9.43 53.57 -14.38
N GLN A 97 -9.54 54.63 -13.57
CA GLN A 97 -9.97 55.96 -13.98
C GLN A 97 -8.81 56.68 -14.68
#